data_AF-A0A938M4R5-F1
#
_entry.id   AF-A0A938M4R5-F1
#
_cell.length_a   1.000
_cell.length_b   1.000
_cell.length_c   1.000
_cell.angle_alpha   90.00
_cell.angle_beta   90.00
_cell.angle_gamma   90.00
#
_symmetry.space_group_name_H-M   'P 1'
#
loop_
_entity.id
_entity.type
_entity.pdbx_description
1 polymer ?
#
loop_
_entity_poly.entity_id
_entity_poly.type
_entity_poly.pdbx_seq_one_letter_code
_entity_poly.pdbx_strand_id
1 'polypeptide(L)'
;MSREDGQILACACPRGRVWTALAVLAAMLIGVSDAMSETRQGPDWVCVNPKADWQARDSMGEFVYRDHLWILGGWFTPQTPNPLDVWKSPDGKQWTCVQERAPWVQSDLPVSLVFKDKMWIMGGRKLPGTECSNKVWSSTNGMEWTLEG
;
A
#
# COMPACT_ATOMS: atom_id res chain seq x y z
N MET A 1 5.35 72.68 -39.29
CA MET A 1 5.11 71.75 -40.41
C MET A 1 4.57 70.47 -39.78
N SER A 2 3.30 70.48 -39.32
CA SER A 2 2.09 70.06 -40.06
C SER A 2 2.24 68.63 -40.60
N ARG A 3 1.39 67.63 -40.35
CA ARG A 3 0.04 67.44 -39.77
C ARG A 3 -0.06 65.91 -39.55
N GLU A 4 -0.52 65.41 -38.41
CA GLU A 4 -1.87 64.85 -38.16
C GLU A 4 -2.68 64.36 -39.36
N ASP A 5 -3.27 63.17 -39.24
CA ASP A 5 -4.64 62.76 -39.60
C ASP A 5 -4.72 61.24 -39.28
N GLY A 6 -5.58 60.72 -38.38
CA GLY A 6 -7.05 60.73 -38.46
C GLY A 6 -7.49 59.75 -39.57
N GLN A 7 -8.42 58.81 -39.43
CA GLN A 7 -9.55 58.66 -38.53
C GLN A 7 -10.24 57.30 -38.84
N ILE A 8 -10.71 56.66 -37.76
CA ILE A 8 -11.90 55.81 -37.56
C ILE A 8 -12.81 55.53 -38.77
N LEU A 9 -13.39 54.31 -38.86
CA LEU A 9 -14.84 54.09 -39.07
C LEU A 9 -15.26 52.63 -38.84
N ALA A 10 -16.07 52.41 -37.80
CA ALA A 10 -17.01 51.31 -37.71
C ALA A 10 -18.34 51.76 -38.34
N CYS A 11 -19.03 50.88 -39.07
CA CYS A 11 -20.47 50.96 -39.34
C CYS A 11 -20.99 49.61 -39.84
N ALA A 12 -22.19 49.24 -39.40
CA ALA A 12 -22.84 47.96 -39.59
C ALA A 12 -24.03 48.01 -40.60
N CYS A 13 -24.35 46.84 -41.17
CA CYS A 13 -25.63 46.39 -41.81
C CYS A 13 -26.03 47.03 -43.17
N PRO A 14 -26.66 46.28 -44.12
CA PRO A 14 -27.98 45.66 -43.92
C PRO A 14 -28.18 44.22 -44.46
N ARG A 15 -29.26 43.60 -43.97
CA ARG A 15 -29.85 42.30 -44.36
C ARG A 15 -30.39 42.29 -45.80
N GLY A 16 -30.29 41.14 -46.49
CA GLY A 16 -30.98 40.82 -47.75
C GLY A 16 -30.93 39.32 -48.05
N ARG A 17 -32.00 38.72 -48.55
CA ARG A 17 -32.42 37.30 -48.41
C ARG A 17 -32.34 36.48 -49.72
N VAL A 18 -31.88 35.21 -49.62
CA VAL A 18 -32.30 33.93 -50.29
C VAL A 18 -32.11 33.83 -51.84
N TRP A 19 -31.54 32.79 -52.49
CA TRP A 19 -32.02 31.40 -52.65
C TRP A 19 -30.95 30.38 -53.13
N THR A 20 -30.97 29.20 -52.47
CA THR A 20 -30.69 27.80 -52.91
C THR A 20 -29.39 27.36 -53.58
N ALA A 21 -28.68 26.44 -52.91
CA ALA A 21 -28.44 25.08 -53.41
C ALA A 21 -28.14 24.13 -52.24
N LEU A 22 -28.85 23.01 -52.19
CA LEU A 22 -28.69 21.92 -51.22
C LEU A 22 -27.39 21.15 -51.48
N ALA A 23 -26.62 20.90 -50.43
CA ALA A 23 -25.78 19.70 -50.33
C ALA A 23 -25.85 19.19 -48.89
N VAL A 24 -26.52 18.06 -48.73
CA VAL A 24 -26.66 17.32 -47.48
C VAL A 24 -25.32 16.68 -47.17
N LEU A 25 -24.74 17.02 -46.01
CA LEU A 25 -23.74 16.20 -45.34
C LEU A 25 -24.07 16.21 -43.85
N ALA A 26 -24.98 15.32 -43.47
CA ALA A 26 -25.14 14.90 -42.08
C ALA A 26 -23.93 14.06 -41.71
N ALA A 27 -22.85 14.71 -41.30
CA ALA A 27 -21.80 14.02 -40.55
C ALA A 27 -22.40 13.72 -39.17
N MET A 28 -22.75 12.45 -38.94
CA MET A 28 -23.10 11.96 -37.61
C MET A 28 -21.92 12.30 -36.69
N LEU A 29 -22.11 13.28 -35.81
CA LEU A 29 -21.29 13.42 -34.62
C LEU A 29 -21.67 12.23 -33.73
N ILE A 30 -21.11 11.06 -34.06
CA ILE A 30 -21.00 9.96 -33.11
C ILE A 30 -20.28 10.58 -31.92
N GLY A 31 -21.01 10.73 -30.82
CA GLY A 31 -20.48 11.25 -29.58
C GLY A 31 -19.23 10.48 -29.26
N VAL A 32 -18.09 11.16 -29.30
CA VAL A 32 -16.98 10.76 -28.46
C VAL A 32 -17.47 11.09 -27.06
N SER A 33 -18.21 10.15 -26.44
CA SER A 33 -18.22 10.14 -24.98
C SER A 33 -16.76 9.94 -24.65
N ASP A 34 -16.10 11.02 -24.24
CA ASP A 34 -14.87 10.92 -23.50
C ASP A 34 -15.19 10.02 -22.31
N ALA A 35 -15.00 8.72 -22.48
CA ALA A 35 -14.82 7.79 -21.39
C ALA A 35 -13.46 8.16 -20.80
N MET A 36 -13.42 9.32 -20.13
CA MET A 36 -12.38 9.65 -19.20
C MET A 36 -12.36 8.49 -18.23
N SER A 37 -11.35 7.64 -18.37
CA SER A 37 -11.03 6.65 -17.37
C SER A 37 -10.97 7.41 -16.05
N GLU A 38 -11.94 7.19 -15.16
CA GLU A 38 -11.85 7.69 -13.81
C GLU A 38 -10.56 7.10 -13.24
N THR A 39 -9.53 7.92 -13.18
CA THR A 39 -8.31 7.54 -12.49
C THR A 39 -8.71 7.50 -11.02
N ARG A 40 -9.11 6.32 -10.54
CA ARG A 40 -9.37 6.12 -9.12
C ARG A 40 -8.12 6.57 -8.39
N GLN A 41 -8.21 7.67 -7.66
CA GLN A 41 -7.10 8.07 -6.80
C GLN A 41 -6.85 6.91 -5.85
N GLY A 42 -5.59 6.48 -5.79
CA GLY A 42 -5.18 5.45 -4.85
C GLY A 42 -5.41 5.92 -3.41
N PRO A 43 -5.35 5.00 -2.44
CA PRO A 43 -5.41 5.38 -1.03
C PRO A 43 -4.35 6.46 -0.72
N ASP A 44 -4.74 7.45 0.08
CA ASP A 44 -3.85 8.49 0.59
C ASP A 44 -2.96 7.89 1.68
N TRP A 45 -1.78 7.43 1.28
CA TRP A 45 -0.83 6.80 2.19
C TRP A 45 -0.11 7.85 3.03
N VAL A 46 -0.20 7.71 4.35
CA VAL A 46 0.51 8.56 5.32
C VAL A 46 1.54 7.75 6.08
N CYS A 47 2.77 8.27 6.19
CA CYS A 47 3.78 7.71 7.09
C CYS A 47 3.41 8.03 8.54
N VAL A 48 2.92 7.04 9.29
CA VAL A 48 2.46 7.23 10.69
C VAL A 48 3.59 7.17 11.72
N ASN A 49 4.68 6.46 11.41
CA ASN A 49 5.88 6.39 12.23
C ASN A 49 7.13 6.18 11.34
N PRO A 50 8.02 7.17 11.21
CA PRO A 50 9.23 7.04 10.38
C PRO A 50 10.35 6.22 11.04
N LYS A 51 10.23 5.92 12.34
CA LYS A 51 11.22 5.16 13.11
C LYS A 51 10.51 4.36 14.22
N ALA A 52 9.99 3.19 13.83
CA ALA A 52 9.44 2.23 14.79
C ALA A 52 10.52 1.71 15.76
N ASP A 53 10.10 1.22 16.91
CA ASP A 53 11.00 0.81 18.00
C ASP A 53 11.76 -0.49 17.70
N TRP A 54 11.23 -1.33 16.81
CA TRP A 54 11.90 -2.54 16.35
C TRP A 54 12.97 -2.22 15.29
N GLN A 55 14.06 -2.99 15.30
CA GLN A 55 15.13 -2.88 14.30
C GLN A 55 14.62 -3.20 12.89
N ALA A 56 14.97 -2.38 11.89
CA ALA A 56 14.62 -2.59 10.48
C ALA A 56 14.99 -4.01 9.99
N ARG A 57 14.05 -4.67 9.30
CA ARG A 57 14.11 -6.08 8.92
C ARG A 57 13.16 -6.38 7.74
N ASP A 58 13.37 -7.54 7.11
CA ASP A 58 12.53 -8.10 6.03
C ASP A 58 11.88 -9.42 6.49
N SER A 59 11.00 -10.00 5.67
CA SER A 59 10.51 -11.38 5.76
C SER A 59 9.89 -11.79 7.11
N MET A 60 9.28 -10.84 7.82
CA MET A 60 8.69 -11.07 9.14
C MET A 60 7.31 -11.73 9.04
N GLY A 61 6.84 -12.30 10.15
CA GLY A 61 5.43 -12.66 10.30
C GLY A 61 4.61 -11.43 10.69
N GLU A 62 3.47 -11.20 10.05
CA GLU A 62 2.63 -10.02 10.25
C GLU A 62 1.14 -10.33 10.19
N PHE A 63 0.38 -9.85 11.18
CA PHE A 63 -1.08 -9.99 11.22
C PHE A 63 -1.72 -9.05 12.26
N VAL A 64 -3.05 -8.92 12.20
CA VAL A 64 -3.86 -8.26 13.24
C VAL A 64 -4.47 -9.30 14.17
N TYR A 65 -4.32 -9.13 15.48
CA TYR A 65 -4.92 -10.02 16.48
C TYR A 65 -5.26 -9.25 17.76
N ARG A 66 -6.50 -9.40 18.24
CA ARG A 66 -7.02 -8.72 19.45
C ARG A 66 -6.70 -7.22 19.45
N ASP A 67 -7.11 -6.55 18.37
CA ASP A 67 -6.98 -5.10 18.15
C ASP A 67 -5.54 -4.55 18.16
N HIS A 68 -4.56 -5.40 17.87
CA HIS A 68 -3.17 -4.98 17.70
C HIS A 68 -2.61 -5.50 16.38
N LEU A 69 -1.75 -4.70 15.76
CA LEU A 69 -0.79 -5.13 14.76
C LEU A 69 0.30 -5.95 15.45
N TRP A 70 0.74 -7.04 14.82
CA TRP A 70 1.79 -7.91 15.33
C TRP A 70 2.89 -8.09 14.29
N ILE A 71 4.13 -8.12 14.76
CA ILE A 71 5.33 -8.45 13.97
C ILE A 71 6.11 -9.53 14.73
N LEU A 72 6.54 -10.56 14.02
CA LEU A 72 7.25 -11.71 14.59
C LEU A 72 8.48 -12.05 13.77
N GLY A 73 9.65 -12.01 14.42
CA GLY A 73 10.90 -12.39 13.82
C GLY A 73 11.23 -11.65 12.52
N GLY A 74 11.67 -12.38 11.48
CA GLY A 74 12.09 -11.85 10.20
C GLY A 74 13.57 -12.10 9.88
N TRP A 75 14.14 -11.16 9.12
CA TRP A 75 15.46 -11.25 8.53
C TRP A 75 16.22 -9.93 8.61
N PHE A 76 17.47 -9.95 9.06
CA PHE A 76 18.35 -8.78 9.04
C PHE A 76 19.35 -8.83 7.89
N THR A 77 20.25 -9.82 7.92
CA THR A 77 21.29 -10.04 6.90
C THR A 77 21.62 -11.54 6.81
N PRO A 78 22.33 -12.01 5.76
CA PRO A 78 22.64 -13.44 5.63
C PRO A 78 23.59 -13.99 6.71
N GLN A 79 24.39 -13.14 7.36
CA GLN A 79 25.41 -13.55 8.34
C GLN A 79 24.96 -13.39 9.80
N THR A 80 23.82 -12.76 10.04
CA THR A 80 23.30 -12.52 11.38
C THR A 80 22.18 -13.51 11.70
N PRO A 81 22.06 -13.97 12.96
CA PRO A 81 20.90 -14.74 13.38
C PRO A 81 19.61 -13.96 13.17
N ASN A 82 18.54 -14.67 12.82
CA ASN A 82 17.23 -14.04 12.72
C ASN A 82 16.81 -13.42 14.05
N PRO A 83 16.07 -12.31 14.02
CA PRO A 83 15.30 -11.90 15.17
C PRO A 83 14.28 -12.97 15.57
N LEU A 84 14.13 -13.18 16.87
CA LEU A 84 13.15 -14.07 17.49
C LEU A 84 12.17 -13.30 18.39
N ASP A 85 12.15 -11.98 18.25
CA ASP A 85 11.32 -11.08 19.02
C ASP A 85 9.88 -11.05 18.48
N VAL A 86 8.96 -10.69 19.37
CA VAL A 86 7.53 -10.53 19.10
C VAL A 86 7.13 -9.14 19.54
N TRP A 87 6.65 -8.35 18.60
CA TRP A 87 6.22 -6.98 18.82
C TRP A 87 4.75 -6.83 18.53
N LYS A 88 4.10 -5.92 19.26
CA LYS A 88 2.73 -5.51 18.96
C LYS A 88 2.56 -4.00 19.02
N SER A 89 1.56 -3.49 18.32
CA SER A 89 1.16 -2.08 18.36
C SER A 89 -0.35 -1.92 18.25
N PRO A 90 -0.99 -1.07 19.06
CA PRO A 90 -2.41 -0.77 18.91
C PRO A 90 -2.71 0.20 17.75
N ASP A 91 -1.72 0.95 17.25
CA ASP A 91 -1.93 2.06 16.31
C ASP A 91 -0.88 2.18 15.19
N GLY A 92 0.09 1.26 15.15
CA GLY A 92 1.22 1.27 14.22
C GLY A 92 2.30 2.32 14.57
N LYS A 93 2.08 3.13 15.61
CA LYS A 93 2.99 4.19 16.05
C LYS A 93 3.78 3.76 17.26
N GLN A 94 3.11 3.29 18.31
CA GLN A 94 3.75 2.85 19.54
C GLN A 94 3.91 1.33 19.52
N TRP A 95 5.15 0.84 19.57
CA TRP A 95 5.42 -0.59 19.52
C TRP A 95 5.91 -1.09 20.88
N THR A 96 5.44 -2.26 21.29
CA THR A 96 5.88 -2.91 22.53
C THR A 96 6.42 -4.28 22.20
N CYS A 97 7.68 -4.55 22.57
CA CYS A 97 8.26 -5.88 22.55
C CYS A 97 7.63 -6.69 23.68
N VAL A 98 6.85 -7.72 23.36
CA VAL A 98 6.24 -8.58 24.38
C VAL A 98 7.11 -9.80 24.69
N GLN A 99 8.01 -10.16 23.78
CA GLN A 99 8.93 -11.28 23.94
C GLN A 99 10.19 -10.96 23.14
N GLU A 100 11.34 -10.91 23.79
CA GLU A 100 12.62 -10.68 23.10
C GLU A 100 13.12 -11.95 22.40
N ARG A 101 12.79 -13.11 22.95
CA ARG A 101 13.25 -14.39 22.42
C ARG A 101 12.21 -15.49 22.54
N ALA A 102 11.51 -15.69 21.44
CA ALA A 102 10.64 -16.82 21.22
C ALA A 102 11.35 -18.19 21.20
N PRO A 103 10.61 -19.29 21.43
CA PRO A 103 11.14 -20.65 21.31
C PRO A 103 11.34 -21.18 19.87
N TRP A 104 10.70 -20.60 18.84
CA TRP A 104 11.04 -20.95 17.45
C TRP A 104 12.38 -20.33 17.05
N VAL A 105 13.06 -20.97 16.10
CA VAL A 105 14.38 -20.55 15.61
C VAL A 105 14.42 -20.28 14.11
N GLN A 106 13.40 -20.72 13.37
CA GLN A 106 13.20 -20.44 11.96
C GLN A 106 12.19 -19.31 11.80
N SER A 107 12.65 -18.08 11.63
CA SER A 107 11.79 -16.90 11.61
C SER A 107 11.99 -15.99 10.41
N ASP A 108 12.80 -16.39 9.42
CA ASP A 108 12.79 -15.78 8.08
C ASP A 108 11.76 -16.51 7.19
N LEU A 109 10.92 -15.72 6.53
CA LEU A 109 9.82 -16.18 5.68
C LEU A 109 8.93 -17.25 6.35
N PRO A 110 8.47 -17.02 7.59
CA PRO A 110 7.53 -17.95 8.21
C PRO A 110 6.13 -17.78 7.57
N VAL A 111 5.33 -18.84 7.60
CA VAL A 111 3.88 -18.66 7.47
C VAL A 111 3.36 -18.15 8.81
N SER A 112 2.60 -17.07 8.80
CA SER A 112 1.99 -16.51 10.01
C SER A 112 0.53 -16.15 9.76
N LEU A 113 -0.35 -16.50 10.70
CA LEU A 113 -1.79 -16.23 10.59
C LEU A 113 -2.50 -16.31 11.94
N VAL A 114 -3.72 -15.78 11.98
CA VAL A 114 -4.65 -15.94 13.11
C VAL A 114 -5.67 -17.01 12.77
N PHE A 115 -5.83 -17.98 13.67
CA PHE A 115 -6.84 -19.02 13.53
C PHE A 115 -7.27 -19.54 14.91
N LYS A 116 -8.58 -19.81 15.09
CA LYS A 116 -9.14 -20.32 16.36
C LYS A 116 -8.70 -19.50 17.60
N ASP A 117 -8.80 -18.18 17.51
CA ASP A 117 -8.40 -17.23 18.57
C ASP A 117 -6.98 -17.52 19.11
N LYS A 118 -6.05 -17.76 18.19
CA LYS A 118 -4.62 -17.91 18.44
C LYS A 118 -3.83 -17.34 17.27
N MET A 119 -2.61 -16.90 17.59
CA MET A 119 -1.54 -16.62 16.65
C MET A 119 -0.84 -17.91 16.29
N TRP A 120 -0.49 -18.08 15.02
CA TRP A 120 0.21 -19.24 14.50
C TRP A 120 1.44 -18.81 13.73
N ILE A 121 2.56 -19.49 13.94
CA ILE A 121 3.77 -19.36 13.13
C ILE A 121 4.28 -20.74 12.74
N MET A 122 4.59 -20.94 11.46
CA MET A 122 4.88 -22.24 10.88
C MET A 122 6.01 -22.15 9.86
N GLY A 123 6.88 -23.15 9.88
CA GLY A 123 7.96 -23.26 8.92
C GLY A 123 9.05 -22.21 9.09
N GLY A 124 9.43 -21.55 7.99
CA GLY A 124 10.51 -20.56 7.93
C GLY A 124 11.91 -21.15 7.84
N ARG A 125 12.90 -20.26 7.84
CA ARG A 125 14.33 -20.57 7.75
C ARG A 125 15.14 -19.95 8.89
N LYS A 126 16.18 -20.65 9.31
CA LYS A 126 17.15 -20.20 10.32
C LYS A 126 18.44 -19.72 9.64
N LEU A 127 18.95 -18.61 10.14
CA LEU A 127 20.20 -17.98 9.74
C LEU A 127 21.22 -17.91 10.90
N PRO A 128 22.51 -17.86 10.56
CA PRO A 128 23.06 -18.15 9.24
C PRO A 128 22.78 -19.61 8.82
N GLY A 129 22.63 -19.86 7.52
CA GLY A 129 22.37 -21.19 6.96
C GLY A 129 21.08 -21.32 6.15
N THR A 130 20.70 -22.57 5.91
CA THR A 130 19.58 -22.98 5.04
C THR A 130 18.63 -23.96 5.73
N GLU A 131 18.74 -24.09 7.07
CA GLU A 131 17.88 -24.98 7.85
C GLU A 131 16.44 -24.45 7.83
N CYS A 132 15.52 -25.22 7.26
CA CYS A 132 14.10 -24.93 7.25
C CYS A 132 13.35 -25.79 8.28
N SER A 133 12.16 -25.33 8.68
CA SER A 133 11.29 -26.06 9.61
C SER A 133 10.00 -26.52 8.94
N ASN A 134 9.37 -27.52 9.54
CA ASN A 134 7.94 -27.80 9.40
C ASN A 134 7.21 -27.69 10.76
N LYS A 135 7.89 -27.18 11.79
CA LYS A 135 7.29 -27.00 13.13
C LYS A 135 6.18 -25.96 13.07
N VAL A 136 5.12 -26.22 13.82
CA VAL A 136 3.94 -25.36 13.96
C VAL A 136 3.88 -24.90 15.41
N TRP A 137 3.82 -23.59 15.63
CA TRP A 137 3.70 -23.01 16.96
C TRP A 137 2.44 -22.17 17.06
N SER A 138 1.79 -22.19 18.22
CA SER A 138 0.64 -21.34 18.51
C SER A 138 0.79 -20.55 19.82
N SER A 139 0.14 -19.39 19.90
CA SER A 139 0.09 -18.57 21.12
C SER A 139 -1.18 -17.74 21.21
N THR A 140 -1.65 -17.46 22.42
CA THR A 140 -2.76 -16.54 22.68
C THR A 140 -2.29 -15.14 23.09
N ASN A 141 -1.02 -14.96 23.44
CA ASN A 141 -0.50 -13.73 24.07
C ASN A 141 0.84 -13.23 23.50
N GLY A 142 1.52 -14.03 22.67
CA GLY A 142 2.77 -13.67 22.00
C GLY A 142 4.00 -13.86 22.89
N MET A 143 3.82 -14.21 24.16
CA MET A 143 4.88 -14.44 25.14
C MET A 143 5.14 -15.94 25.33
N GLU A 144 4.08 -16.72 25.42
CA GLU A 144 4.08 -18.16 25.65
C GLU A 144 3.63 -18.88 24.40
N TRP A 145 4.39 -19.88 23.97
CA TRP A 145 4.11 -20.56 22.72
C TRP A 145 4.18 -22.06 22.88
N THR A 146 3.19 -22.72 22.30
CA THR A 146 3.04 -24.17 22.32
C THR A 146 3.49 -24.72 20.98
N LEU A 147 4.38 -25.71 21.01
CA LEU A 147 4.70 -26.53 19.84
C LEU A 147 3.52 -27.47 19.60
N GLU A 148 2.90 -27.36 18.43
CA GLU A 148 1.76 -28.17 18.01
C GLU A 148 2.28 -29.40 17.26
N GLY A 149 1.66 -30.56 17.50
CA GLY A 149 2.09 -31.88 17.01
C GLY A 149 1.10 -32.55 16.08
#